data_AF-A0A7C4LUB0-F1
#
_entry.id   AF-A0A7C4LUB0-F1
#
_cell.length_a   1.000
_cell.length_b   1.000
_cell.length_c   1.000
_cell.angle_alpha   90.00
_cell.angle_beta   90.00
_cell.angle_gamma   90.00
#
_symmetry.space_group_name_H-M   'P 1'
#
loop_
_entity.id
_entity.type
_entity.pdbx_description
1 polymer ?
#
loop_
_entity_poly.entity_id
_entity_poly.type
_entity_poly.pdbx_seq_one_letter_code
_entity_poly.pdbx_strand_id
1 'polypeptide(L)'
;MSVEVRAADTPAQPAPPPSPIVRAHSHNDYEHQRPLLDALDHGFCSVEADVFLVGTNLLVAHARAQISPERTLAKLYLDPLRERARQYGGRIYPGGPPIWLFIDLKTEAEATYNRLHGILAGYPNLFTRFEGDRAVTNAVTVIISGNRPRALMEAQKARYATLDGRAPDLDAPAATNLIHVVSDQWSKFFKWRGSGAMPENELALLKTMVNKAHARGYLLRLWAAPDNHATWKTQFDAGVDLINTDNHAGLREFLTGATRP
;
A
#
# COMPACT_ATOMS: atom_id res chain seq x y z
N MET A 1 47.64 27.59 -32.99
CA MET A 1 46.17 27.74 -32.97
C MET A 1 45.66 26.83 -31.87
N SER A 2 45.03 27.42 -30.86
CA SER A 2 44.71 26.81 -29.57
C SER A 2 43.56 25.81 -29.67
N VAL A 3 43.72 24.65 -29.05
CA VAL A 3 42.65 23.66 -28.89
C VAL A 3 41.81 24.08 -27.68
N GLU A 4 40.57 24.47 -27.90
CA GLU A 4 39.59 24.64 -26.83
C GLU A 4 39.21 23.29 -26.25
N VAL A 5 39.53 23.09 -24.97
CA VAL A 5 39.05 21.96 -24.19
C VAL A 5 37.64 22.30 -23.72
N ARG A 6 36.63 21.59 -24.26
CA ARG A 6 35.26 21.66 -23.75
C ARG A 6 35.23 21.16 -22.31
N ALA A 7 34.72 21.99 -21.41
CA ALA A 7 34.42 21.60 -20.05
C ALA A 7 33.42 20.42 -20.07
N ALA A 8 33.73 19.36 -19.33
CA ALA A 8 32.83 18.24 -19.14
C ALA A 8 31.61 18.69 -18.32
N ASP A 9 30.41 18.40 -18.81
CA ASP A 9 29.16 18.60 -18.07
C ASP A 9 29.23 17.82 -16.75
N THR A 10 29.11 18.54 -15.64
CA THR A 10 29.01 17.93 -14.31
C THR A 10 27.67 17.19 -14.24
N PRO A 11 27.62 15.90 -13.85
CA PRO A 11 26.36 15.18 -13.72
C PRO A 11 25.44 15.92 -12.76
N ALA A 12 24.20 16.20 -13.19
CA ALA A 12 23.19 16.83 -12.36
C ALA A 12 23.01 16.01 -11.07
N GLN A 13 23.08 16.70 -9.93
CA GLN A 13 22.86 16.07 -8.63
C GLN A 13 21.43 15.51 -8.60
N PRO A 14 21.22 14.25 -8.16
CA PRO A 14 19.90 13.67 -8.14
C PRO A 14 18.97 14.52 -7.27
N ALA A 15 17.74 14.71 -7.76
CA ALA A 15 16.72 15.44 -7.03
C ALA A 15 16.51 14.84 -5.62
N PRO A 16 16.25 15.66 -4.59
CA PRO A 16 16.01 15.15 -3.25
C PRO A 16 14.77 14.22 -3.25
N PRO A 17 14.76 13.16 -2.42
CA PRO A 17 13.61 12.28 -2.31
C PRO A 17 12.39 13.06 -1.80
N PRO A 18 11.16 12.71 -2.26
CA PRO A 18 9.95 13.40 -1.85
C PRO A 18 9.61 13.14 -0.39
N SER A 19 8.91 14.10 0.23
CA SER A 19 8.38 13.93 1.59
C SER A 19 7.32 12.83 1.64
N PRO A 20 7.35 11.94 2.66
CA PRO A 20 6.36 10.88 2.83
C PRO A 20 4.94 11.42 3.05
N ILE A 21 3.96 10.87 2.32
CA ILE A 21 2.53 11.13 2.43
C ILE A 21 1.86 9.85 2.95
N VAL A 22 1.73 9.78 4.28
CA VAL A 22 1.29 8.56 4.99
C VAL A 22 -0.16 8.16 4.70
N ARG A 23 -0.99 9.11 4.25
CA ARG A 23 -2.42 8.87 3.96
C ARG A 23 -2.74 8.50 2.53
N ALA A 24 -1.74 8.54 1.64
CA ALA A 24 -1.95 8.23 0.23
C ALA A 24 -1.76 6.73 -0.04
N HIS A 25 -2.74 6.13 -0.72
CA HIS A 25 -2.69 4.76 -1.19
C HIS A 25 -2.81 4.71 -2.71
N SER A 26 -1.77 4.21 -3.37
CA SER A 26 -1.77 3.92 -4.81
C SER A 26 -2.56 2.64 -5.04
N HIS A 27 -3.79 2.81 -5.49
CA HIS A 27 -4.64 1.71 -5.93
C HIS A 27 -4.25 1.34 -7.36
N ASN A 28 -4.35 0.06 -7.70
CA ASN A 28 -3.92 -0.46 -9.01
C ASN A 28 -2.52 0.01 -9.44
N ASP A 29 -1.58 0.15 -8.49
CA ASP A 29 -0.23 0.72 -8.72
C ASP A 29 0.48 0.07 -9.93
N TYR A 30 0.22 -1.22 -10.14
CA TYR A 30 0.79 -2.02 -11.22
C TYR A 30 0.35 -1.61 -12.64
N GLU A 31 -0.71 -0.82 -12.78
CA GLU A 31 -1.19 -0.28 -14.06
C GLU A 31 -0.44 1.00 -14.47
N HIS A 32 0.32 1.61 -13.56
CA HIS A 32 1.15 2.77 -13.88
C HIS A 32 2.36 2.43 -14.76
N GLN A 33 2.92 3.45 -15.41
CA GLN A 33 4.05 3.30 -16.33
C GLN A 33 5.29 2.73 -15.63
N ARG A 34 5.59 3.21 -14.42
CA ARG A 34 6.64 2.65 -13.55
C ARG A 34 5.99 2.21 -12.24
N PRO A 35 5.48 0.95 -12.16
CA PRO A 35 4.93 0.39 -10.93
C PRO A 35 5.88 0.61 -9.77
N LEU A 36 5.31 0.89 -8.60
CA LEU A 36 5.94 1.30 -7.35
C LEU A 36 6.63 2.67 -7.44
N LEU A 37 7.50 2.88 -8.42
CA LEU A 37 8.37 4.05 -8.50
C LEU A 37 7.57 5.34 -8.66
N ASP A 38 6.52 5.33 -9.50
CA ASP A 38 5.68 6.51 -9.68
C ASP A 38 4.98 6.91 -8.36
N ALA A 39 4.44 5.95 -7.60
CA ALA A 39 3.84 6.23 -6.30
C ALA A 39 4.88 6.75 -5.29
N LEU A 40 6.08 6.14 -5.26
CA LEU A 40 7.15 6.57 -4.36
C LEU A 40 7.72 7.95 -4.71
N ASP A 41 7.75 8.32 -5.99
CA ASP A 41 8.17 9.65 -6.45
C ASP A 41 7.12 10.73 -6.10
N HIS A 42 5.86 10.32 -5.87
CA HIS A 42 4.82 11.17 -5.31
C HIS A 42 4.80 11.20 -3.78
N GLY A 43 5.68 10.43 -3.12
CA GLY A 43 5.78 10.35 -1.66
C GLY A 43 4.80 9.36 -1.01
N PHE A 44 4.07 8.56 -1.79
CA PHE A 44 3.05 7.67 -1.23
C PHE A 44 3.67 6.61 -0.31
N CYS A 45 3.03 6.34 0.82
CA CYS A 45 3.48 5.33 1.78
C CYS A 45 2.65 4.05 1.74
N SER A 46 1.76 3.90 0.76
CA SER A 46 0.96 2.71 0.58
C SER A 46 0.71 2.43 -0.90
N VAL A 47 0.94 1.20 -1.32
CA VAL A 47 0.76 0.74 -2.72
C VAL A 47 0.15 -0.65 -2.76
N GLU A 48 -0.53 -1.00 -3.85
CA GLU A 48 -1.19 -2.29 -4.05
C GLU A 48 -0.74 -3.00 -5.33
N ALA A 49 -0.48 -4.32 -5.22
CA ALA A 49 -0.17 -5.19 -6.35
C ALA A 49 -1.13 -6.39 -6.43
N ASP A 50 -1.76 -6.58 -7.58
CA ASP A 50 -2.54 -7.76 -7.89
C ASP A 50 -1.62 -8.91 -8.31
N VAL A 51 -1.65 -10.03 -7.60
CA VAL A 51 -0.69 -11.13 -7.76
C VAL A 51 -1.36 -12.45 -8.10
N PHE A 52 -0.86 -13.07 -9.17
CA PHE A 52 -1.21 -14.42 -9.61
C PHE A 52 -0.03 -15.38 -9.38
N LEU A 53 -0.31 -16.53 -8.77
CA LEU A 53 0.61 -17.68 -8.79
C LEU A 53 0.48 -18.43 -10.13
N VAL A 54 1.58 -18.50 -10.88
CA VAL A 54 1.69 -19.29 -12.12
C VAL A 54 2.93 -20.17 -12.05
N GLY A 55 2.71 -21.47 -11.91
CA GLY A 55 3.79 -22.42 -11.57
C GLY A 55 4.39 -22.05 -10.22
N THR A 56 5.65 -21.63 -10.21
CA THR A 56 6.35 -21.12 -9.02
C THR A 56 6.49 -19.60 -9.02
N ASN A 57 6.05 -18.89 -10.06
CA ASN A 57 6.23 -17.45 -10.15
C ASN A 57 5.03 -16.70 -9.58
N LEU A 58 5.30 -15.60 -8.87
CA LEU A 58 4.29 -14.61 -8.51
C LEU A 58 4.36 -13.47 -9.52
N LEU A 59 3.33 -13.37 -10.35
CA LEU A 59 3.23 -12.45 -11.49
C LEU A 59 2.19 -11.37 -11.20
N VAL A 60 2.48 -10.14 -11.62
CA VAL A 60 1.65 -8.97 -11.36
C VAL A 60 0.84 -8.61 -12.61
N ALA A 61 -0.49 -8.61 -12.48
CA ALA A 61 -1.42 -8.27 -13.55
C ALA A 61 -2.80 -7.96 -12.96
N HIS A 62 -3.65 -7.21 -13.69
CA HIS A 62 -5.07 -7.04 -13.30
C HIS A 62 -5.86 -8.33 -13.55
N ALA A 63 -5.69 -8.91 -14.74
CA ALA A 63 -6.40 -10.09 -15.18
C ALA A 63 -5.47 -11.18 -15.72
N ARG A 64 -5.92 -12.44 -15.69
CA ARG A 64 -5.14 -13.61 -16.18
C ARG A 64 -4.64 -13.44 -17.61
N ALA A 65 -5.41 -12.79 -18.47
CA ALA A 65 -5.06 -12.57 -19.87
C ALA A 65 -3.87 -11.61 -20.09
N GLN A 66 -3.53 -10.81 -19.07
CA GLN A 66 -2.44 -9.82 -19.13
C GLN A 66 -1.15 -10.32 -18.44
N ILE A 67 -1.16 -11.56 -17.93
CA ILE A 67 0.00 -12.13 -17.25
C ILE A 67 1.19 -12.19 -18.21
N SER A 68 2.30 -11.62 -17.78
CA SER A 68 3.59 -11.70 -18.47
C SER A 68 4.64 -12.31 -17.55
N PRO A 69 5.46 -13.27 -18.02
CA PRO A 69 6.52 -13.87 -17.22
C PRO A 69 7.59 -12.85 -16.78
N GLU A 70 7.69 -11.72 -17.47
CA GLU A 70 8.65 -10.67 -17.13
C GLU A 70 8.19 -9.76 -15.98
N ARG A 71 6.88 -9.73 -15.70
CA ARG A 71 6.28 -8.87 -14.68
C ARG A 71 6.14 -9.61 -13.35
N THR A 72 7.27 -10.05 -12.78
CA THR A 72 7.27 -10.70 -11.47
C THR A 72 7.11 -9.69 -10.34
N LEU A 73 6.49 -10.11 -9.22
CA LEU A 73 6.39 -9.29 -8.01
C LEU A 73 7.77 -8.85 -7.51
N ALA A 74 8.77 -9.74 -7.60
CA ALA A 74 10.15 -9.44 -7.22
C ALA A 74 10.72 -8.28 -8.05
N LYS A 75 10.65 -8.37 -9.39
CA LYS A 75 11.20 -7.36 -10.30
C LYS A 75 10.50 -6.00 -10.15
N LEU A 76 9.18 -6.00 -10.02
CA LEU A 76 8.40 -4.76 -10.01
C LEU A 76 8.37 -4.08 -8.64
N TYR A 77 8.40 -4.84 -7.54
CA TYR A 77 8.21 -4.29 -6.19
C TYR A 77 9.36 -4.59 -5.24
N LEU A 78 9.73 -5.85 -5.05
CA LEU A 78 10.60 -6.23 -3.93
C LEU A 78 12.06 -5.86 -4.15
N ASP A 79 12.60 -6.07 -5.36
CA ASP A 79 13.97 -5.70 -5.71
C ASP A 79 14.18 -4.17 -5.67
N PRO A 80 13.30 -3.34 -6.25
CA PRO A 80 13.39 -1.89 -6.10
C PRO A 80 13.25 -1.39 -4.65
N LEU A 81 12.36 -1.98 -3.85
CA LEU A 81 12.22 -1.65 -2.43
C LEU A 81 13.49 -1.97 -1.64
N ARG A 82 14.11 -3.12 -1.92
CA ARG A 82 15.39 -3.51 -1.29
C ARG A 82 16.49 -2.51 -1.61
N GLU A 83 16.58 -2.09 -2.87
CA GLU A 83 17.61 -1.14 -3.28
C GLU A 83 17.41 0.22 -2.61
N ARG A 84 16.17 0.72 -2.61
CA ARG A 84 15.83 1.98 -1.94
C ARG A 84 16.07 1.91 -0.43
N ALA A 85 15.76 0.78 0.21
CA ALA A 85 16.06 0.54 1.62
C ALA A 85 17.56 0.57 1.91
N ARG A 86 18.40 -0.02 1.04
CA ARG A 86 19.87 0.05 1.18
C ARG A 86 20.37 1.48 1.07
N GLN A 87 19.83 2.24 0.10
CA GLN A 87 20.19 3.64 -0.13
C GLN A 87 19.84 4.53 1.07
N TYR A 88 18.70 4.31 1.73
CA TYR A 88 18.21 5.18 2.81
C TYR A 88 18.27 4.54 4.20
N GLY A 89 19.29 3.71 4.45
CA GLY A 89 19.61 3.23 5.81
C GLY A 89 18.53 2.34 6.44
N GLY A 90 17.88 1.49 5.64
CA GLY A 90 16.82 0.58 6.08
C GLY A 90 15.41 1.18 6.02
N ARG A 91 15.20 2.27 5.26
CA ARG A 91 13.90 2.92 5.05
C ARG A 91 13.63 3.17 3.57
N ILE A 92 12.37 3.36 3.18
CA ILE A 92 12.02 3.71 1.79
C ILE A 92 12.17 5.21 1.53
N TYR A 93 12.02 6.02 2.57
CA TYR A 93 12.30 7.44 2.57
C TYR A 93 13.31 7.75 3.66
N PRO A 94 14.29 8.66 3.47
CA PRO A 94 15.24 9.02 4.50
C PRO A 94 14.54 9.46 5.80
N GLY A 95 14.75 8.73 6.90
CA GLY A 95 14.09 8.98 8.18
C GLY A 95 12.56 8.84 8.18
N GLY A 96 11.96 8.36 7.09
CA GLY A 96 10.52 8.22 6.94
C GLY A 96 9.94 6.97 7.63
N PRO A 97 8.60 6.87 7.70
CA PRO A 97 7.93 5.72 8.29
C PRO A 97 8.10 4.45 7.41
N PRO A 98 7.79 3.26 7.95
CA PRO A 98 7.53 2.10 7.13
C PRO A 98 6.41 2.39 6.12
N ILE A 99 6.50 1.78 4.94
CA ILE A 99 5.41 1.81 3.96
C ILE A 99 4.58 0.53 4.02
N TRP A 100 3.36 0.58 3.49
CA TRP A 100 2.45 -0.55 3.36
C TRP A 100 2.48 -1.09 1.93
N LEU A 101 2.79 -2.37 1.77
CA LEU A 101 2.67 -3.07 0.50
C LEU A 101 1.48 -4.03 0.58
N PHE A 102 0.37 -3.65 -0.07
CA PHE A 102 -0.78 -4.52 -0.23
C PHE A 102 -0.49 -5.50 -1.36
N ILE A 103 -0.68 -6.79 -1.08
CA ILE A 103 -0.58 -7.85 -2.07
C ILE A 103 -1.94 -8.53 -2.14
N ASP A 104 -2.68 -8.27 -3.20
CA ASP A 104 -3.99 -8.86 -3.45
C ASP A 104 -3.81 -10.20 -4.18
N LEU A 105 -4.14 -11.30 -3.50
CA LEU A 105 -3.98 -12.64 -4.04
C LEU A 105 -5.15 -12.99 -4.95
N LYS A 106 -4.88 -13.15 -6.26
CA LYS A 106 -5.90 -13.47 -7.29
C LYS A 106 -5.99 -14.96 -7.63
N THR A 107 -5.18 -15.79 -6.98
CA THR A 107 -5.16 -17.26 -7.12
C THR A 107 -5.47 -17.94 -5.79
N GLU A 108 -5.44 -19.28 -5.74
CA GLU A 108 -5.74 -20.06 -4.53
C GLU A 108 -4.93 -19.52 -3.33
N ALA A 109 -5.62 -19.25 -2.23
CA ALA A 109 -5.14 -18.43 -1.13
C ALA A 109 -3.89 -19.01 -0.46
N GLU A 110 -3.93 -20.29 -0.07
CA GLU A 110 -2.87 -20.91 0.73
C GLU A 110 -1.61 -21.16 -0.08
N ALA A 111 -1.73 -21.72 -1.28
CA ALA A 111 -0.59 -21.97 -2.16
C ALA A 111 0.11 -20.66 -2.56
N THR A 112 -0.67 -19.64 -2.90
CA THR A 112 -0.12 -18.32 -3.28
C THR A 112 0.57 -17.66 -2.09
N TYR A 113 -0.06 -17.66 -0.92
CA TYR A 113 0.52 -17.08 0.29
C TYR A 113 1.77 -17.84 0.77
N ASN A 114 1.77 -19.17 0.76
CA ASN A 114 2.95 -19.96 1.14
C ASN A 114 4.13 -19.66 0.21
N ARG A 115 3.88 -19.53 -1.10
CA ARG A 115 4.92 -19.11 -2.06
C ARG A 115 5.42 -17.70 -1.75
N LEU A 116 4.51 -16.76 -1.49
CA LEU A 116 4.85 -15.39 -1.13
C LEU A 116 5.68 -15.34 0.15
N HIS A 117 5.27 -16.03 1.22
CA HIS A 117 5.98 -16.09 2.49
C HIS A 117 7.44 -16.54 2.31
N GLY A 118 7.67 -17.60 1.52
CA GLY A 118 9.02 -18.05 1.18
C GLY A 118 9.84 -17.02 0.39
N ILE A 119 9.22 -16.30 -0.54
CA ILE A 119 9.88 -15.20 -1.27
C ILE A 119 10.25 -14.06 -0.31
N LEU A 120 9.32 -13.60 0.54
CA LEU A 120 9.55 -12.51 1.50
C LEU A 120 10.68 -12.85 2.48
N ALA A 121 10.78 -14.10 2.92
CA ALA A 121 11.87 -14.58 3.78
C ALA A 121 13.27 -14.42 3.13
N GLY A 122 13.34 -14.37 1.79
CA GLY A 122 14.57 -14.13 1.03
C GLY A 122 15.05 -12.67 1.01
N TYR A 123 14.32 -11.74 1.62
CA TYR A 123 14.69 -10.31 1.69
C TYR A 123 15.00 -9.91 3.14
N PRO A 124 16.20 -10.24 3.66
CA PRO A 124 16.55 -9.97 5.05
C PRO A 124 16.47 -8.47 5.36
N ASN A 125 15.90 -8.14 6.52
CA ASN A 125 15.74 -6.78 7.06
C ASN A 125 14.89 -5.81 6.20
N LEU A 126 14.20 -6.29 5.17
CA LEU A 126 13.30 -5.45 4.37
C LEU A 126 11.89 -5.39 4.96
N PHE A 127 11.32 -6.56 5.26
CA PHE A 127 9.93 -6.70 5.68
C PHE A 127 9.77 -6.76 7.19
N THR A 128 8.74 -6.11 7.72
CA THR A 128 8.32 -6.25 9.11
C THR A 128 8.02 -7.71 9.39
N ARG A 129 8.59 -8.23 10.49
CA ARG A 129 8.43 -9.63 10.90
C ARG A 129 7.59 -9.72 12.17
N PHE A 130 6.69 -10.69 12.20
CA PHE A 130 5.80 -10.98 13.32
C PHE A 130 6.11 -12.37 13.86
N GLU A 131 6.39 -12.47 15.16
CA GLU A 131 6.69 -13.72 15.88
C GLU A 131 5.93 -13.75 17.20
N GLY A 132 4.81 -14.49 17.23
CA GLY A 132 3.84 -14.39 18.32
C GLY A 132 3.39 -12.93 18.53
N ASP A 133 3.50 -12.44 19.77
CA ASP A 133 3.14 -11.06 20.12
C ASP A 133 4.20 -10.02 19.73
N ARG A 134 5.38 -10.47 19.26
CA ARG A 134 6.49 -9.58 18.92
C ARG A 134 6.43 -9.14 17.46
N ALA A 135 6.49 -7.83 17.22
CA ALA A 135 6.70 -7.25 15.90
C ALA A 135 8.10 -6.63 15.81
N VAL A 136 8.84 -6.93 14.74
CA VAL A 136 10.10 -6.28 14.37
C VAL A 136 9.85 -5.46 13.12
N THR A 137 9.62 -4.16 13.31
CA THR A 137 9.32 -3.22 12.22
C THR A 137 10.55 -2.96 11.35
N ASN A 138 10.40 -3.14 10.04
CA ASN A 138 11.43 -2.79 9.04
C ASN A 138 10.88 -1.73 8.06
N ALA A 139 11.47 -1.63 6.86
CA ALA A 139 11.12 -0.61 5.87
C ALA A 139 9.70 -0.78 5.29
N VAL A 140 9.22 -2.03 5.19
CA VAL A 140 7.98 -2.37 4.50
C VAL A 140 7.15 -3.33 5.36
N THR A 141 5.87 -3.03 5.58
CA THR A 141 4.92 -3.98 6.16
C THR A 141 4.00 -4.50 5.06
N VAL A 142 3.99 -5.82 4.85
CA VAL A 142 3.16 -6.46 3.83
C VAL A 142 1.77 -6.77 4.38
N ILE A 143 0.74 -6.47 3.59
CA ILE A 143 -0.66 -6.76 3.92
C ILE A 143 -1.24 -7.67 2.84
N ILE A 144 -1.80 -8.81 3.24
CA ILE A 144 -2.44 -9.77 2.34
C ILE A 144 -3.91 -9.39 2.15
N SER A 145 -4.29 -9.03 0.92
CA SER A 145 -5.68 -8.80 0.50
C SER A 145 -6.15 -9.84 -0.52
N GLY A 146 -7.31 -9.62 -1.16
CA GLY A 146 -7.91 -10.58 -2.08
C GLY A 146 -8.31 -11.90 -1.41
N ASN A 147 -7.80 -13.01 -1.97
CA ASN A 147 -7.95 -14.35 -1.41
C ASN A 147 -7.07 -14.52 -0.17
N ARG A 148 -7.67 -14.32 1.01
CA ARG A 148 -6.99 -14.19 2.30
C ARG A 148 -7.02 -15.49 3.11
N PRO A 149 -5.89 -16.19 3.29
CA PRO A 149 -5.85 -17.46 4.04
C PRO A 149 -5.76 -17.22 5.55
N ARG A 150 -6.83 -16.66 6.14
CA ARG A 150 -6.86 -16.22 7.54
C ARG A 150 -6.41 -17.30 8.52
N ALA A 151 -7.02 -18.50 8.46
CA ALA A 151 -6.73 -19.59 9.39
C ALA A 151 -5.25 -20.02 9.34
N LEU A 152 -4.68 -20.10 8.13
CA LEU A 152 -3.27 -20.38 7.93
C LEU A 152 -2.38 -19.30 8.57
N MET A 153 -2.69 -18.02 8.34
CA MET A 153 -1.92 -16.90 8.91
C MET A 153 -2.05 -16.78 10.43
N GLU A 154 -3.20 -17.13 11.00
CA GLU A 154 -3.43 -17.21 12.45
C GLU A 154 -2.63 -18.34 13.10
N ALA A 155 -2.52 -19.49 12.43
CA ALA A 155 -1.75 -20.64 12.93
C ALA A 155 -0.22 -20.49 12.78
N GLN A 156 0.25 -19.55 11.96
CA GLN A 156 1.68 -19.34 11.73
C GLN A 156 2.38 -18.63 12.89
N LYS A 157 3.42 -19.27 13.43
CA LYS A 157 4.27 -18.71 14.50
C LYS A 157 5.11 -17.52 14.06
N ALA A 158 5.58 -17.52 12.80
CA ALA A 158 6.45 -16.50 12.24
C ALA A 158 5.98 -16.08 10.84
N ARG A 159 5.76 -14.77 10.64
CA ARG A 159 5.16 -14.21 9.43
C ARG A 159 5.91 -12.97 8.97
N TYR A 160 5.87 -12.70 7.67
CA TYR A 160 6.37 -11.46 7.04
C TYR A 160 5.24 -10.54 6.57
N ALA A 161 3.99 -10.90 6.88
CA ALA A 161 2.81 -10.18 6.44
C ALA A 161 1.69 -10.23 7.49
N THR A 162 0.78 -9.28 7.38
CA THR A 162 -0.47 -9.18 8.13
C THR A 162 -1.64 -9.42 7.20
N LEU A 163 -2.81 -9.66 7.75
CA LEU A 163 -4.05 -9.80 6.99
C LEU A 163 -4.68 -8.41 6.79
N ASP A 164 -5.24 -8.16 5.60
CA ASP A 164 -6.18 -7.07 5.38
C ASP A 164 -7.52 -7.45 6.03
N GLY A 165 -7.93 -6.75 7.09
CA GLY A 165 -9.20 -6.98 7.78
C GLY A 165 -10.42 -6.56 6.95
N ARG A 166 -11.62 -6.96 7.37
CA ARG A 166 -12.91 -6.48 6.82
C ARG A 166 -13.73 -5.82 7.91
N ALA A 167 -14.82 -5.16 7.54
CA ALA A 167 -15.66 -4.43 8.48
C ALA A 167 -16.05 -5.22 9.76
N PRO A 168 -16.33 -6.54 9.74
CA PRO A 168 -16.59 -7.29 10.97
C PRO A 168 -15.42 -7.30 11.99
N ASP A 169 -14.17 -7.14 11.54
CA ASP A 169 -12.99 -7.03 12.41
C ASP A 169 -12.98 -5.70 13.20
N LEU A 170 -13.82 -4.72 12.83
CA LEU A 170 -14.05 -3.49 13.61
C LEU A 170 -14.87 -3.75 14.87
N ASP A 171 -15.57 -4.88 14.95
CA ASP A 171 -16.41 -5.24 16.08
C ASP A 171 -15.82 -6.41 16.88
N ALA A 172 -15.20 -7.37 16.21
CA ALA A 172 -14.49 -8.48 16.84
C ALA A 172 -12.97 -8.37 16.60
N PRO A 173 -12.13 -8.19 17.64
CA PRO A 173 -10.69 -8.11 17.46
C PRO A 173 -10.12 -9.43 16.94
N ALA A 174 -9.08 -9.32 16.12
CA ALA A 174 -8.33 -10.47 15.63
C ALA A 174 -7.21 -10.84 16.60
N ALA A 175 -6.53 -11.96 16.33
CA ALA A 175 -5.32 -12.34 17.04
C ALA A 175 -4.26 -11.22 16.97
N THR A 176 -3.44 -11.11 18.02
CA THR A 176 -2.37 -10.10 18.13
C THR A 176 -1.54 -10.04 16.85
N ASN A 177 -1.25 -8.81 16.39
CA ASN A 177 -0.50 -8.54 15.16
C ASN A 177 -1.09 -9.12 13.87
N LEU A 178 -2.26 -9.77 13.86
CA LEU A 178 -2.85 -10.32 12.64
C LEU A 178 -3.32 -9.23 11.70
N ILE A 179 -3.96 -8.18 12.22
CA ILE A 179 -4.57 -7.11 11.44
C ILE A 179 -3.97 -5.78 11.89
N HIS A 180 -3.58 -4.95 10.92
CA HIS A 180 -3.16 -3.57 11.12
C HIS A 180 -3.98 -2.57 10.30
N VAL A 181 -4.62 -3.06 9.24
CA VAL A 181 -5.53 -2.29 8.40
C VAL A 181 -6.83 -3.07 8.22
N VAL A 182 -7.95 -2.38 8.36
CA VAL A 182 -9.25 -2.89 7.94
C VAL A 182 -9.64 -2.17 6.66
N SER A 183 -9.84 -2.95 5.59
CA SER A 183 -10.31 -2.42 4.31
C SER A 183 -11.68 -2.97 3.95
N ASP A 184 -12.54 -2.17 3.32
CA ASP A 184 -13.76 -2.70 2.70
C ASP A 184 -14.24 -1.84 1.53
N GLN A 185 -15.20 -2.37 0.78
CA GLN A 185 -15.75 -1.69 -0.39
C GLN A 185 -16.65 -0.53 0.03
N TRP A 186 -16.40 0.68 -0.49
CA TRP A 186 -17.20 1.88 -0.23
C TRP A 186 -18.71 1.64 -0.42
N SER A 187 -19.09 1.03 -1.54
CA SER A 187 -20.50 0.85 -1.95
C SER A 187 -21.34 -0.09 -1.07
N LYS A 188 -20.70 -0.86 -0.18
CA LYS A 188 -21.39 -1.68 0.81
C LYS A 188 -22.00 -0.83 1.93
N PHE A 189 -21.42 0.33 2.22
CA PHE A 189 -21.82 1.19 3.34
C PHE A 189 -22.44 2.51 2.87
N PHE A 190 -22.02 3.01 1.71
CA PHE A 190 -22.33 4.37 1.27
C PHE A 190 -22.96 4.37 -0.12
N LYS A 191 -23.98 5.21 -0.32
CA LYS A 191 -24.58 5.48 -1.63
C LYS A 191 -24.08 6.79 -2.23
N TRP A 192 -23.54 7.68 -1.42
CA TRP A 192 -22.93 8.92 -1.89
C TRP A 192 -21.79 8.66 -2.90
N ARG A 193 -21.78 9.45 -3.97
CA ARG A 193 -20.92 9.27 -5.15
C ARG A 193 -19.90 10.40 -5.35
N GLY A 194 -19.56 11.15 -4.30
CA GLY A 194 -18.52 12.17 -4.40
C GLY A 194 -18.99 13.47 -5.05
N SER A 195 -20.28 13.82 -4.91
CA SER A 195 -20.84 15.08 -5.42
C SER A 195 -21.74 15.72 -4.37
N GLY A 196 -21.60 17.03 -4.19
CA GLY A 196 -22.26 17.77 -3.11
C GLY A 196 -21.81 17.31 -1.72
N ALA A 197 -22.56 17.72 -0.69
CA ALA A 197 -22.32 17.25 0.67
C ALA A 197 -22.70 15.77 0.80
N MET A 198 -21.90 14.99 1.54
CA MET A 198 -22.27 13.64 1.93
C MET A 198 -23.48 13.68 2.88
N PRO A 199 -24.50 12.82 2.70
CA PRO A 199 -25.63 12.74 3.63
C PRO A 199 -25.17 12.53 5.07
N GLU A 200 -25.79 13.24 6.02
CA GLU A 200 -25.36 13.27 7.42
C GLU A 200 -25.29 11.88 8.06
N ASN A 201 -26.26 11.01 7.76
CA ASN A 201 -26.30 9.64 8.25
C ASN A 201 -25.14 8.80 7.71
N GLU A 202 -24.77 8.99 6.44
CA GLU A 202 -23.62 8.31 5.84
C GLU A 202 -22.30 8.85 6.44
N LEU A 203 -22.18 10.16 6.63
CA LEU A 203 -21.00 10.76 7.28
C LEU A 203 -20.84 10.29 8.74
N ALA A 204 -21.94 10.17 9.48
CA ALA A 204 -21.94 9.63 10.84
C ALA A 204 -21.48 8.16 10.88
N LEU A 205 -21.91 7.35 9.90
CA LEU A 205 -21.45 5.97 9.75
C LEU A 205 -19.95 5.91 9.44
N LEU A 206 -19.45 6.74 8.51
CA LEU A 206 -18.02 6.80 8.19
C LEU A 206 -17.18 7.12 9.43
N LYS A 207 -17.55 8.15 10.19
CA LYS A 207 -16.89 8.51 11.46
C LYS A 207 -16.94 7.38 12.49
N THR A 208 -18.06 6.66 12.56
CA THR A 208 -18.20 5.50 13.45
C THR A 208 -17.22 4.39 13.07
N MET A 209 -17.06 4.09 11.79
CA MET A 209 -16.10 3.08 11.32
C MET A 209 -14.65 3.49 11.64
N VAL A 210 -14.30 4.76 11.40
CA VAL A 210 -12.97 5.32 11.76
C VAL A 210 -12.70 5.16 13.24
N ASN A 211 -13.63 5.61 14.10
CA ASN A 211 -13.48 5.51 15.55
C ASN A 211 -13.31 4.07 16.03
N LYS A 212 -14.06 3.11 15.46
CA LYS A 212 -13.92 1.69 15.81
C LYS A 212 -12.56 1.12 15.41
N ALA A 213 -12.03 1.52 14.25
CA ALA A 213 -10.70 1.13 13.79
C ALA A 213 -9.61 1.69 14.71
N HIS A 214 -9.65 3.00 14.97
CA HIS A 214 -8.67 3.69 15.82
C HIS A 214 -8.69 3.19 17.26
N ALA A 215 -9.86 2.88 17.83
CA ALA A 215 -9.98 2.29 19.16
C ALA A 215 -9.28 0.92 19.30
N ARG A 216 -9.00 0.25 18.17
CA ARG A 216 -8.26 -1.03 18.11
C ARG A 216 -6.82 -0.86 17.62
N GLY A 217 -6.40 0.37 17.31
CA GLY A 217 -5.10 0.63 16.70
C GLY A 217 -5.00 0.21 15.23
N TYR A 218 -6.13 0.01 14.54
CA TYR A 218 -6.16 -0.28 13.11
C TYR A 218 -6.24 1.00 12.30
N LEU A 219 -5.68 0.96 11.08
CA LEU A 219 -5.97 1.93 10.04
C LEU A 219 -7.25 1.54 9.29
N LEU A 220 -8.00 2.53 8.79
CA LEU A 220 -9.15 2.30 7.92
C LEU A 220 -8.82 2.65 6.46
N ARG A 221 -9.24 1.79 5.52
CA ARG A 221 -9.21 2.00 4.07
C ARG A 221 -10.56 1.66 3.46
N LEU A 222 -11.07 2.49 2.53
CA LEU A 222 -12.29 2.19 1.78
C LEU A 222 -12.03 2.23 0.28
N TRP A 223 -12.01 1.05 -0.35
CA TRP A 223 -11.70 0.91 -1.78
C TRP A 223 -12.96 1.00 -2.65
N ALA A 224 -12.77 1.26 -3.95
CA ALA A 224 -13.83 1.60 -4.90
C ALA A 224 -14.73 2.78 -4.44
N ALA A 225 -14.17 3.71 -3.66
CA ALA A 225 -14.76 5.02 -3.45
C ALA A 225 -14.58 5.87 -4.73
N PRO A 226 -15.46 6.85 -5.00
CA PRO A 226 -15.26 7.75 -6.12
C PRO A 226 -13.91 8.50 -6.01
N ASP A 227 -13.07 8.43 -7.04
CA ASP A 227 -11.71 8.99 -7.03
C ASP A 227 -11.72 10.46 -7.45
N ASN A 228 -12.14 11.34 -6.55
CA ASN A 228 -12.22 12.77 -6.80
C ASN A 228 -12.01 13.61 -5.52
N HIS A 229 -11.78 14.91 -5.70
CA HIS A 229 -11.49 15.83 -4.61
C HIS A 229 -12.55 15.85 -3.51
N ALA A 230 -13.85 15.82 -3.85
CA ALA A 230 -14.91 15.83 -2.86
C ALA A 230 -14.85 14.58 -1.97
N THR A 231 -14.64 13.41 -2.55
CA THR A 231 -14.50 12.16 -1.80
C THR A 231 -13.21 12.10 -0.99
N TRP A 232 -12.08 12.54 -1.55
CA TRP A 232 -10.81 12.62 -0.81
C TRP A 232 -10.94 13.53 0.41
N LYS A 233 -11.57 14.70 0.24
CA LYS A 233 -11.84 15.63 1.34
C LYS A 233 -12.71 15.02 2.41
N THR A 234 -13.84 14.43 2.04
CA THR A 234 -14.75 13.77 2.99
C THR A 234 -14.07 12.66 3.78
N GLN A 235 -13.27 11.81 3.12
CA GLN A 235 -12.50 10.76 3.80
C GLN A 235 -11.41 11.33 4.71
N PHE A 236 -10.67 12.33 4.23
CA PHE A 236 -9.61 12.99 5.01
C PHE A 236 -10.16 13.65 6.29
N ASP A 237 -11.23 14.43 6.16
CA ASP A 237 -11.88 15.15 7.25
C ASP A 237 -12.53 14.18 8.26
N ALA A 238 -13.04 13.04 7.79
CA ALA A 238 -13.58 11.99 8.66
C ALA A 238 -12.50 11.17 9.38
N GLY A 239 -11.22 11.32 9.00
CA GLY A 239 -10.09 10.62 9.63
C GLY A 239 -9.76 9.26 9.01
N VAL A 240 -10.19 8.96 7.78
CA VAL A 240 -9.76 7.76 7.05
C VAL A 240 -8.25 7.83 6.83
N ASP A 241 -7.57 6.71 7.10
CA ASP A 241 -6.12 6.66 7.14
C ASP A 241 -5.49 6.45 5.76
N LEU A 242 -6.08 5.59 4.92
CA LEU A 242 -5.55 5.28 3.59
C LEU A 242 -6.57 5.64 2.50
N ILE A 243 -6.33 6.77 1.83
CA ILE A 243 -7.17 7.29 0.75
C ILE A 243 -6.69 6.70 -0.57
N ASN A 244 -7.54 5.87 -1.19
CA ASN A 244 -7.27 5.27 -2.48
C ASN A 244 -7.31 6.30 -3.60
N THR A 245 -6.42 6.16 -4.56
CA THR A 245 -6.47 6.87 -5.85
C THR A 245 -5.74 6.08 -6.93
N ASP A 246 -6.21 6.26 -8.18
CA ASP A 246 -5.43 5.93 -9.38
C ASP A 246 -4.75 7.22 -9.95
N ASN A 247 -5.09 8.41 -9.41
CA ASN A 247 -4.53 9.70 -9.79
C ASN A 247 -3.48 10.20 -8.77
N HIS A 248 -2.25 9.69 -8.87
CA HIS A 248 -1.16 10.04 -7.96
C HIS A 248 -0.89 11.55 -7.83
N ALA A 249 -0.86 12.24 -8.98
CA ALA A 249 -0.60 13.68 -9.02
C ALA A 249 -1.70 14.47 -8.30
N GLY A 250 -2.97 14.16 -8.61
CA GLY A 250 -4.12 14.85 -8.01
C GLY A 250 -4.23 14.64 -6.50
N LEU A 251 -4.06 13.41 -6.01
CA LEU A 251 -4.13 13.14 -4.57
C LEU A 251 -2.92 13.77 -3.84
N ARG A 252 -1.72 13.75 -4.43
CA ARG A 252 -0.55 14.44 -3.88
C ARG A 252 -0.82 15.94 -3.72
N GLU A 253 -1.33 16.59 -4.78
CA GLU A 253 -1.66 18.02 -4.78
C GLU A 253 -2.65 18.36 -3.66
N PHE A 254 -3.71 17.57 -3.52
CA PHE A 254 -4.70 17.69 -2.46
C PHE A 254 -4.09 17.56 -1.05
N LEU A 255 -3.33 16.48 -0.79
CA LEU A 255 -2.81 16.19 0.55
C LEU A 255 -1.71 17.15 1.00
N THR A 256 -0.89 17.63 0.07
CA THR A 256 0.19 18.59 0.35
C THR A 256 -0.28 20.04 0.45
N GLY A 257 -1.55 20.30 0.14
CA GLY A 257 -2.17 21.61 0.35
C GLY A 257 -1.96 22.62 -0.77
N ALA A 258 -1.52 22.19 -1.95
CA ALA A 258 -1.47 23.06 -3.13
C ALA A 258 -2.87 23.51 -3.60
N THR A 259 -3.94 22.86 -3.10
CA THR A 259 -5.34 23.17 -3.41
C THR A 259 -6.27 23.17 -2.19
N ARG A 260 -5.76 23.33 -0.95
CA ARG A 260 -6.66 23.53 0.20
C ARG A 260 -7.39 24.88 0.03
N PRO A 261 -8.72 24.91 -0.18
CA PRO A 261 -9.46 26.17 -0.16
C PRO A 261 -9.42 26.81 1.23
#